data_AF-A0A2N2G9W9-F1
#
_entry.id   AF-A0A2N2G9W9-F1
#
_cell.length_a   1.000
_cell.length_b   1.000
_cell.length_c   1.000
_cell.angle_alpha   90.00
_cell.angle_beta   90.00
_cell.angle_gamma   90.00
#
_symmetry.space_group_name_H-M   'P 1'
#
loop_
_entity.id
_entity.type
_entity.pdbx_description
1 polymer ?
#
loop_
_entity_poly.entity_id
_entity_poly.type
_entity_poly.pdbx_seq_one_letter_code
_entity_poly.pdbx_strand_id
1 'polypeptide(L)'
;MTVRISAQEISYPHLNKKELTNDIWFYREECRYLREAWIIHPKDYQPESLIDNTDPKNYFAAEGLFSIPGSFYMAPSLNNDPNADRFTHFNAVDAVICFNQLGFIQAIEGGMRELLPFSHFNIDINSLRTVKTTINILIAKINTTFVRPIDPTDFTGMVTITKMYYHKGLPFAETEYSFQDNKGGLAVGSARTVMFVQNLKD
;
A
#
# COMPACT_ATOMS: atom_id res chain seq x y z
N MET A 1 14.85 -14.29 -0.87
CA MET A 1 15.60 -13.64 0.23
C MET A 1 14.66 -13.65 1.42
N THR A 2 14.98 -14.37 2.49
CA THR A 2 14.16 -14.46 3.71
C THR A 2 13.93 -13.05 4.24
N VAL A 3 12.67 -12.68 4.56
CA VAL A 3 12.34 -11.39 5.20
C VAL A 3 13.23 -11.25 6.42
N ARG A 4 14.28 -10.43 6.29
CA ARG A 4 15.14 -10.07 7.41
C ARG A 4 14.39 -8.95 8.12
N ILE A 5 13.44 -9.33 8.96
CA ILE A 5 13.06 -8.49 10.09
C ILE A 5 14.38 -8.25 10.82
N SER A 6 14.90 -7.04 10.72
CA SER A 6 16.04 -6.64 11.53
C SER A 6 15.67 -6.91 12.98
N ALA A 7 16.60 -7.33 13.84
CA ALA A 7 16.33 -7.52 15.27
C ALA A 7 15.82 -6.24 15.99
N GLN A 8 15.70 -5.13 15.25
CA GLN A 8 15.22 -3.82 15.66
C GLN A 8 13.80 -3.49 15.16
N GLU A 9 13.10 -4.41 14.50
CA GLU A 9 11.75 -4.19 13.97
C GLU A 9 10.70 -5.05 14.68
N ILE A 10 9.49 -4.50 14.81
CA ILE A 10 8.29 -5.22 15.27
C ILE A 10 7.40 -5.45 14.06
N SER A 11 6.92 -6.69 13.91
CA SER A 11 5.94 -7.09 12.89
C SER A 11 4.67 -7.59 13.56
N TYR A 12 3.52 -7.06 13.14
CA TYR A 12 2.21 -7.51 13.62
C TYR A 12 1.72 -8.74 12.85
N PRO A 13 0.80 -9.53 13.45
CA PRO A 13 0.36 -10.78 12.86
C PRO A 13 -0.27 -10.59 11.48
N HIS A 14 -0.06 -11.63 10.69
CA HIS A 14 -0.54 -11.83 9.33
C HIS A 14 -2.03 -11.51 9.17
N LEU A 15 -2.35 -10.60 8.26
CA LEU A 15 -3.71 -10.43 7.78
C LEU A 15 -3.91 -11.42 6.64
N ASN A 16 -4.73 -12.44 6.89
CA ASN A 16 -5.05 -13.42 5.87
C ASN A 16 -6.08 -12.85 4.87
N LYS A 17 -6.23 -13.51 3.72
CA LYS A 17 -7.12 -13.08 2.64
C LYS A 17 -8.54 -12.68 3.09
N LYS A 18 -9.09 -13.35 4.11
CA LYS A 18 -10.43 -13.06 4.63
C LYS A 18 -10.48 -11.73 5.37
N GLU A 19 -9.44 -11.40 6.15
CA GLU A 19 -9.33 -10.13 6.87
C GLU A 19 -9.10 -8.99 5.89
N LEU A 20 -8.18 -9.17 4.93
CA LEU A 20 -7.93 -8.19 3.86
C LEU A 20 -9.19 -7.86 3.06
N THR A 21 -10.00 -8.87 2.74
CA THR A 21 -11.22 -8.68 1.94
C THR A 21 -12.22 -7.72 2.61
N ASN A 22 -12.22 -7.62 3.95
CA ASN A 22 -13.10 -6.70 4.66
C ASN A 22 -12.61 -5.25 4.60
N ASP A 23 -11.31 -5.01 4.41
CA ASP A 23 -10.73 -3.66 4.45
C ASP A 23 -10.52 -3.07 3.04
N ILE A 24 -10.41 -3.92 2.01
CA ILE A 24 -10.33 -3.52 0.60
C ILE A 24 -11.55 -3.98 -0.21
N TRP A 25 -12.72 -4.11 0.44
CA TRP A 25 -13.98 -4.62 -0.14
C TRP A 25 -14.42 -3.88 -1.41
N PHE A 26 -14.04 -2.62 -1.54
CA PHE A 26 -14.39 -1.73 -2.66
C PHE A 26 -13.62 -2.02 -3.95
N TYR A 27 -12.56 -2.84 -3.92
CA TYR A 27 -11.99 -3.40 -5.14
C TYR A 27 -12.87 -4.53 -5.67
N ARG A 28 -13.06 -4.56 -7.00
CA ARG A 28 -13.65 -5.72 -7.67
C ARG A 28 -12.81 -6.96 -7.42
N GLU A 29 -13.45 -8.12 -7.34
CA GLU A 29 -12.79 -9.36 -6.93
C GLU A 29 -11.62 -9.73 -7.86
N GLU A 30 -11.80 -9.56 -9.16
CA GLU A 30 -10.79 -9.79 -10.21
C GLU A 30 -9.60 -8.83 -10.15
N CYS A 31 -9.72 -7.73 -9.39
CA CYS A 31 -8.68 -6.73 -9.21
C CYS A 31 -7.99 -6.83 -7.83
N ARG A 32 -8.38 -7.77 -6.96
CA ARG A 32 -7.78 -7.93 -5.61
C ARG A 32 -6.50 -8.76 -5.72
N TYR A 33 -5.37 -8.06 -5.78
CA TYR A 33 -4.05 -8.65 -6.04
C TYR A 33 -3.28 -8.96 -4.75
N LEU A 34 -3.55 -8.23 -3.67
CA LEU A 34 -2.96 -8.46 -2.35
C LEU A 34 -3.52 -9.75 -1.74
N ARG A 35 -2.65 -10.72 -1.47
CA ARG A 35 -3.00 -12.01 -0.87
C ARG A 35 -2.82 -12.01 0.65
N GLU A 36 -1.76 -11.37 1.11
CA GLU A 36 -1.30 -11.36 2.50
C GLU A 36 -0.64 -10.01 2.78
N ALA A 37 -0.75 -9.51 4.01
CA ALA A 37 -0.05 -8.31 4.43
C ALA A 37 0.33 -8.34 5.91
N TRP A 38 1.36 -7.57 6.25
CA TRP A 38 1.79 -7.32 7.63
C TRP A 38 2.32 -5.91 7.76
N ILE A 39 2.20 -5.39 8.99
CA ILE A 39 2.64 -4.05 9.38
C ILE A 39 3.96 -4.15 10.12
N ILE A 40 4.90 -3.28 9.77
CA ILE A 40 6.27 -3.26 10.28
C ILE A 40 6.62 -1.86 10.78
N HIS A 41 7.27 -1.75 11.93
CA HIS A 41 7.85 -0.49 12.41
C HIS A 41 9.09 -0.74 13.29
N PRO A 42 9.94 0.28 13.51
CA PRO A 42 11.05 0.20 14.46
C PRO A 42 10.60 -0.12 15.89
N LYS A 43 11.43 -0.80 16.69
CA LYS A 43 11.10 -1.20 18.07
C LYS A 43 10.70 -0.03 18.98
N ASP A 44 11.37 1.10 18.84
CA ASP A 44 11.13 2.31 19.65
C ASP A 44 10.19 3.30 18.95
N TYR A 45 9.44 2.84 17.94
CA TYR A 45 8.51 3.64 17.17
C TYR A 45 7.42 4.27 18.04
N GLN A 46 7.13 5.54 17.78
CA GLN A 46 5.97 6.26 18.29
C GLN A 46 5.22 6.88 17.10
N PRO A 47 3.89 6.86 17.05
CA PRO A 47 3.12 7.43 15.92
C PRO A 47 3.47 8.89 15.62
N GLU A 48 3.72 9.69 16.65
CA GLU A 48 4.08 11.11 16.55
C GLU A 48 5.43 11.31 15.86
N SER A 49 6.30 10.29 15.85
CA SER A 49 7.60 10.35 15.16
C SER A 49 7.47 10.50 13.64
N LEU A 50 6.29 10.22 13.07
CA LEU A 50 6.01 10.47 11.66
C LEU A 50 5.65 11.93 11.36
N ILE A 51 5.24 12.71 12.36
CA ILE A 51 4.80 14.11 12.16
C ILE A 51 6.01 14.97 11.82
N ASP A 52 5.96 15.59 10.65
CA ASP A 52 7.04 16.42 10.12
C ASP A 52 8.43 15.74 10.14
N ASN A 53 8.44 14.40 10.07
CA ASN A 53 9.65 13.60 10.23
C ASN A 53 10.76 13.99 9.27
N THR A 54 11.99 13.97 9.79
CA THR A 54 13.24 14.15 9.04
C THR A 54 14.29 13.06 9.34
N ASP A 55 14.03 12.19 10.32
CA ASP A 55 14.91 11.07 10.64
C ASP A 55 14.44 9.82 9.87
N PRO A 56 15.24 9.29 8.93
CA PRO A 56 14.88 8.09 8.16
C PRO A 56 14.72 6.83 9.01
N LYS A 57 15.16 6.84 10.28
CA LYS A 57 14.93 5.72 11.21
C LYS A 57 13.48 5.65 11.69
N ASN A 58 12.73 6.75 11.63
CA ASN A 58 11.32 6.76 11.96
C ASN A 58 10.51 6.46 10.71
N TYR A 59 9.82 5.33 10.70
CA TYR A 59 8.95 4.94 9.60
C TYR A 59 7.86 3.98 10.09
N PHE A 60 6.83 3.88 9.28
CA PHE A 60 5.78 2.89 9.42
C PHE A 60 5.56 2.22 8.07
N ALA A 61 5.77 0.91 8.01
CA ALA A 61 5.76 0.14 6.78
C ALA A 61 4.65 -0.91 6.78
N ALA A 62 4.24 -1.28 5.58
CA ALA A 62 3.43 -2.46 5.30
C ALA A 62 4.13 -3.24 4.20
N GLU A 63 4.21 -4.55 4.37
CA GLU A 63 4.69 -5.48 3.35
C GLU A 63 3.55 -6.42 2.98
N GLY A 64 3.50 -6.84 1.72
CA GLY A 64 2.45 -7.71 1.22
C GLY A 64 2.93 -8.67 0.13
N LEU A 65 2.25 -9.82 0.06
CA LEU A 65 2.37 -10.77 -1.05
C LEU A 65 1.28 -10.52 -2.06
N PHE A 66 1.65 -10.51 -3.34
CA PHE A 66 0.75 -10.22 -4.43
C PHE A 66 0.73 -11.35 -5.46
N SER A 67 -0.38 -11.42 -6.21
CA SER A 67 -0.52 -12.25 -7.40
C SER A 67 -1.55 -11.62 -8.33
N ILE A 68 -1.18 -11.46 -9.60
CA ILE A 68 -2.04 -10.93 -10.66
C ILE A 68 -2.26 -12.07 -11.66
N PRO A 69 -3.36 -12.83 -11.52
CA PRO A 69 -3.67 -13.92 -12.44
C PRO A 69 -4.04 -13.40 -13.84
N GLY A 70 -4.49 -12.15 -13.93
CA GLY A 70 -4.70 -11.43 -15.17
C GLY A 70 -4.98 -9.93 -14.95
N SER A 71 -4.57 -9.08 -15.88
CA SER A 71 -4.91 -7.65 -15.86
C SER A 71 -6.37 -7.45 -16.25
N PHE A 72 -7.15 -6.85 -15.35
CA PHE A 72 -8.57 -6.61 -15.57
C PHE A 72 -8.87 -5.53 -16.64
N TYR A 73 -7.86 -4.72 -16.99
CA TYR A 73 -8.01 -3.54 -17.84
C TYR A 73 -7.53 -3.75 -19.28
N MET A 74 -6.97 -4.91 -19.59
CA MET A 74 -6.58 -5.25 -20.96
C MET A 74 -7.64 -6.14 -21.60
N ALA A 75 -7.91 -5.91 -22.88
CA ALA A 75 -8.83 -6.76 -23.63
C ALA A 75 -8.18 -8.14 -23.88
N PRO A 76 -8.97 -9.23 -23.92
CA PRO A 76 -8.50 -10.54 -24.33
C PRO A 76 -7.88 -10.48 -25.74
N SER A 77 -6.91 -11.34 -26.00
CA SER A 77 -6.31 -11.45 -27.33
C SER A 77 -7.35 -11.82 -28.39
N LEU A 78 -7.41 -11.04 -29.47
CA LEU A 78 -8.31 -11.29 -30.61
C LEU A 78 -7.91 -12.51 -31.46
N ASN A 79 -6.71 -13.06 -31.23
CA ASN A 79 -6.11 -14.04 -32.14
C ASN A 79 -6.19 -15.49 -31.64
N ASN A 80 -6.99 -15.79 -30.61
CA ASN A 80 -7.09 -17.12 -29.99
C ASN A 80 -5.74 -17.72 -29.57
N ASP A 81 -4.71 -16.90 -29.36
CA ASP A 81 -3.43 -17.37 -28.84
C ASP A 81 -3.58 -17.61 -27.33
N PRO A 82 -3.54 -18.88 -26.87
CA PRO A 82 -3.71 -19.21 -25.46
C PRO A 82 -2.61 -18.64 -24.55
N ASN A 83 -1.52 -18.10 -25.13
CA ASN A 83 -0.46 -17.42 -24.40
C ASN A 83 -0.57 -15.89 -24.44
N ALA A 84 -1.41 -15.31 -25.30
CA ALA A 84 -1.52 -13.86 -25.41
C ALA A 84 -2.27 -13.22 -24.22
N ASP A 85 -3.07 -14.01 -23.50
CA ASP A 85 -3.68 -13.60 -22.22
C ASP A 85 -2.75 -13.86 -21.01
N ARG A 86 -1.60 -14.53 -21.21
CA ARG A 86 -0.59 -14.75 -20.17
C ARG A 86 0.33 -13.54 -20.11
N PHE A 87 0.01 -12.63 -19.21
CA PHE A 87 0.86 -11.48 -18.87
C PHE A 87 2.30 -11.92 -18.63
N THR A 88 3.23 -11.36 -19.39
CA THR A 88 4.66 -11.68 -19.26
C THR A 88 5.38 -10.79 -18.27
N HIS A 89 4.75 -9.68 -17.83
CA HIS A 89 5.35 -8.73 -16.91
C HIS A 89 4.32 -7.83 -16.21
N PHE A 90 4.71 -7.36 -15.03
CA PHE A 90 4.05 -6.36 -14.21
C PHE A 90 4.05 -4.96 -14.85
N ASN A 91 2.88 -4.32 -14.94
CA ASN A 91 2.72 -3.02 -15.61
C ASN A 91 2.67 -1.83 -14.65
N ALA A 92 2.73 -0.63 -15.22
CA ALA A 92 2.56 0.61 -14.46
C ALA A 92 1.21 0.72 -13.75
N VAL A 93 0.13 0.26 -14.40
CA VAL A 93 -1.21 0.25 -13.80
C VAL A 93 -1.25 -0.71 -12.61
N ASP A 94 -0.62 -1.87 -12.73
CA ASP A 94 -0.52 -2.88 -11.67
C ASP A 94 0.22 -2.32 -10.44
N ALA A 95 1.32 -1.58 -10.66
CA ALA A 95 2.05 -0.92 -9.59
C ALA A 95 1.17 0.03 -8.77
N VAL A 96 0.33 0.83 -9.43
CA VAL A 96 -0.58 1.76 -8.74
C VAL A 96 -1.68 1.00 -7.98
N ILE A 97 -2.23 -0.06 -8.56
CA ILE A 97 -3.27 -0.87 -7.91
C ILE A 97 -2.71 -1.56 -6.66
N CYS A 98 -1.55 -2.20 -6.78
CA CYS A 98 -0.88 -2.88 -5.67
C CYS A 98 -0.47 -1.88 -4.57
N PHE A 99 0.06 -0.71 -4.95
CA PHE A 99 0.38 0.37 -4.02
C PHE A 99 -0.87 0.79 -3.24
N ASN A 100 -1.99 1.02 -3.93
CA ASN A 100 -3.22 1.45 -3.27
C ASN A 100 -3.78 0.38 -2.34
N GLN A 101 -3.82 -0.89 -2.76
CA GLN A 101 -4.33 -1.98 -1.90
C GLN A 101 -3.54 -2.07 -0.60
N LEU A 102 -2.21 -2.05 -0.67
CA LEU A 102 -1.36 -2.12 0.52
C LEU A 102 -1.39 -0.82 1.32
N GLY A 103 -1.46 0.34 0.66
CA GLY A 103 -1.60 1.64 1.32
C GLY A 103 -2.92 1.79 2.09
N PHE A 104 -4.03 1.25 1.58
CA PHE A 104 -5.30 1.22 2.31
C PHE A 104 -5.23 0.31 3.54
N ILE A 105 -4.66 -0.89 3.40
CA ILE A 105 -4.42 -1.77 4.55
C ILE A 105 -3.54 -1.08 5.59
N GLN A 106 -2.45 -0.45 5.16
CA GLN A 106 -1.54 0.29 6.04
C GLN A 106 -2.27 1.40 6.80
N ALA A 107 -3.09 2.20 6.13
CA ALA A 107 -3.85 3.27 6.76
C ALA A 107 -4.90 2.73 7.74
N ILE A 108 -5.65 1.70 7.36
CA ILE A 108 -6.73 1.13 8.17
C ILE A 108 -6.15 0.45 9.41
N GLU A 109 -5.23 -0.50 9.23
CA GLU A 109 -4.66 -1.26 10.34
C GLU A 109 -3.75 -0.40 11.22
N GLY A 110 -3.00 0.52 10.62
CA GLY A 110 -2.22 1.50 11.37
C GLY A 110 -3.10 2.40 12.23
N GLY A 111 -4.23 2.88 11.69
CA GLY A 111 -5.19 3.66 12.47
C GLY A 111 -5.86 2.85 13.58
N MET A 112 -6.32 1.63 13.28
CA MET A 112 -7.03 0.76 14.24
C MET A 112 -6.15 0.35 15.42
N ARG A 113 -4.82 0.28 15.21
CA ARG A 113 -3.83 -0.08 16.23
C ARG A 113 -3.20 1.15 16.90
N GLU A 114 -3.67 2.35 16.58
CA GLU A 114 -3.10 3.61 17.04
C GLU A 114 -1.61 3.76 16.68
N LEU A 115 -1.18 3.15 15.58
CA LEU A 115 0.19 3.20 15.06
C LEU A 115 0.37 4.35 14.07
N LEU A 116 -0.68 5.10 13.73
CA LEU A 116 -0.60 6.31 12.93
C LEU A 116 -1.08 7.50 13.75
N PRO A 117 -0.48 8.69 13.60
CA PRO A 117 -0.85 9.91 14.35
C PRO A 117 -2.17 10.53 13.87
N PHE A 118 -3.18 9.71 13.60
CA PHE A 118 -4.47 10.14 13.04
C PHE A 118 -5.21 11.15 13.91
N SER A 119 -5.09 11.05 15.23
CA SER A 119 -5.63 12.02 16.19
C SER A 119 -5.07 13.43 15.96
N HIS A 120 -3.77 13.57 15.70
CA HIS A 120 -3.13 14.84 15.35
C HIS A 120 -3.71 15.44 14.05
N PHE A 121 -4.07 14.57 13.11
CA PHE A 121 -4.63 14.94 11.81
C PHE A 121 -6.16 15.04 11.79
N ASN A 122 -6.83 14.89 12.93
CA ASN A 122 -8.29 14.84 13.04
C ASN A 122 -8.94 13.77 12.12
N ILE A 123 -8.26 12.65 11.95
CA ILE A 123 -8.76 11.50 11.20
C ILE A 123 -9.39 10.53 12.20
N ASP A 124 -10.70 10.33 12.09
CA ASP A 124 -11.39 9.23 12.78
C ASP A 124 -11.29 7.97 11.93
N ILE A 125 -10.58 6.96 12.44
CA ILE A 125 -10.41 5.68 11.77
C ILE A 125 -11.74 4.95 11.55
N ASN A 126 -12.70 5.07 12.48
CA ASN A 126 -13.99 4.40 12.35
C ASN A 126 -14.79 4.98 11.17
N SER A 127 -14.79 6.31 11.03
CA SER A 127 -15.39 6.97 9.86
C SER A 127 -14.62 6.64 8.58
N LEU A 128 -13.29 6.59 8.64
CA LEU A 128 -12.45 6.29 7.49
C LEU A 128 -12.69 4.88 6.94
N ARG A 129 -12.96 3.86 7.79
CA ARG A 129 -13.17 2.45 7.40
C ARG A 129 -14.52 2.17 6.72
N THR A 130 -15.34 3.19 6.48
CA THR A 130 -16.63 3.04 5.78
C THR A 130 -16.48 3.26 4.27
N VAL A 131 -17.58 3.43 3.53
CA VAL A 131 -17.58 3.89 2.11
C VAL A 131 -16.73 5.17 1.93
N LYS A 132 -16.51 5.92 3.00
CA LYS A 132 -15.68 7.12 3.02
C LYS A 132 -14.18 6.85 2.77
N THR A 133 -13.67 5.61 2.83
CA THR A 133 -12.23 5.33 2.61
C THR A 133 -11.75 5.80 1.23
N THR A 134 -12.48 5.41 0.17
CA THR A 134 -12.05 5.62 -1.22
C THR A 134 -12.16 7.06 -1.69
N ILE A 135 -13.05 7.84 -1.08
CA ILE A 135 -13.27 9.24 -1.44
C ILE A 135 -12.34 10.20 -0.70
N ASN A 136 -11.75 9.74 0.42
CA ASN A 136 -10.99 10.63 1.29
C ASN A 136 -9.48 10.47 1.22
N ILE A 137 -8.96 9.34 0.73
CA ILE A 137 -7.52 9.18 0.49
C ILE A 137 -7.25 9.29 -1.00
N LEU A 138 -6.62 10.38 -1.42
CA LEU A 138 -6.24 10.62 -2.82
C LEU A 138 -4.73 10.59 -3.00
N ILE A 139 -4.28 10.14 -4.17
CA ILE A 139 -2.88 10.26 -4.61
C ILE A 139 -2.69 11.65 -5.21
N ALA A 140 -1.94 12.51 -4.54
CA ALA A 140 -1.57 13.83 -5.05
C ALA A 140 -0.40 13.75 -6.05
N LYS A 141 0.51 12.79 -5.85
CA LYS A 141 1.63 12.51 -6.75
C LYS A 141 2.06 11.06 -6.60
N ILE A 142 2.43 10.40 -7.69
CA ILE A 142 3.05 9.08 -7.67
C ILE A 142 4.08 9.00 -8.79
N ASN A 143 5.18 8.29 -8.55
CA ASN A 143 6.18 7.97 -9.56
C ASN A 143 6.66 6.55 -9.34
N THR A 144 6.81 5.80 -10.43
CA THR A 144 7.37 4.44 -10.41
C THR A 144 8.50 4.35 -11.41
N THR A 145 9.60 3.74 -11.01
CA THR A 145 10.71 3.34 -11.87
C THR A 145 10.74 1.82 -11.98
N PHE A 146 10.58 1.30 -13.20
CA PHE A 146 10.69 -0.13 -13.50
C PHE A 146 12.14 -0.47 -13.81
N VAL A 147 12.84 -1.06 -12.84
CA VAL A 147 14.27 -1.38 -12.95
C VAL A 147 14.48 -2.69 -13.70
N ARG A 148 13.69 -3.72 -13.37
CA ARG A 148 13.68 -5.02 -14.04
C ARG A 148 12.25 -5.56 -14.09
N PRO A 149 11.82 -6.21 -15.20
CA PRO A 149 10.48 -6.79 -15.31
C PRO A 149 10.18 -7.72 -14.13
N ILE A 150 8.99 -7.56 -13.54
CA ILE A 150 8.52 -8.39 -12.43
C ILE A 150 7.56 -9.45 -12.98
N ASP A 151 7.71 -10.69 -12.52
CA ASP A 151 6.75 -11.78 -12.66
C ASP A 151 5.47 -11.44 -11.89
N PRO A 152 4.35 -11.19 -12.58
CA PRO A 152 3.11 -10.76 -11.94
C PRO A 152 2.43 -11.88 -11.14
N THR A 153 2.86 -13.13 -11.28
CA THR A 153 2.18 -14.29 -10.67
C THR A 153 2.52 -14.48 -9.19
N ASP A 154 3.72 -14.05 -8.77
CA ASP A 154 4.21 -14.17 -7.39
C ASP A 154 5.30 -13.13 -7.10
N PHE A 155 4.93 -12.07 -6.39
CA PHE A 155 5.84 -10.98 -6.04
C PHE A 155 5.48 -10.39 -4.67
N THR A 156 6.45 -9.70 -4.06
CA THR A 156 6.28 -8.98 -2.81
C THR A 156 6.26 -7.48 -3.07
N GLY A 157 5.60 -6.73 -2.19
CA GLY A 157 5.60 -5.28 -2.21
C GLY A 157 5.76 -4.72 -0.81
N MET A 158 6.38 -3.55 -0.70
CA MET A 158 6.51 -2.80 0.54
C MET A 158 6.08 -1.36 0.29
N VAL A 159 5.30 -0.79 1.21
CA VAL A 159 4.92 0.62 1.24
C VAL A 159 5.29 1.18 2.60
N THR A 160 6.06 2.26 2.62
CA THR A 160 6.59 2.87 3.84
C THR A 160 6.15 4.31 3.93
N ILE A 161 5.39 4.66 4.97
CA ILE A 161 5.14 6.05 5.34
C ILE A 161 6.38 6.56 6.05
N THR A 162 7.01 7.57 5.45
CA THR A 162 8.22 8.21 6.00
C THR A 162 7.89 9.50 6.72
N LYS A 163 6.78 10.15 6.34
CA LYS A 163 6.38 11.45 6.88
C LYS A 163 4.88 11.68 6.76
N MET A 164 4.28 12.28 7.78
CA MET A 164 2.95 12.87 7.72
C MET A 164 3.01 14.34 8.14
N TYR A 165 2.23 15.21 7.50
CA TYR A 165 2.30 16.65 7.75
C TYR A 165 1.05 17.38 7.27
N TYR A 166 0.82 18.60 7.76
CA TYR A 166 -0.20 19.48 7.21
C TYR A 166 0.34 20.31 6.05
N HIS A 167 -0.41 20.41 4.97
CA HIS A 167 -0.16 21.38 3.91
C HIS A 167 -1.47 22.06 3.51
N LYS A 168 -1.51 23.39 3.66
CA LYS A 168 -2.72 24.21 3.40
C LYS A 168 -3.97 23.68 4.12
N GLY A 169 -3.80 23.23 5.37
CA GLY A 169 -4.90 22.73 6.20
C GLY A 169 -5.34 21.29 5.93
N LEU A 170 -4.71 20.57 5.00
CA LEU A 170 -5.00 19.16 4.73
C LEU A 170 -3.84 18.26 5.19
N PRO A 171 -4.13 17.08 5.77
CA PRO A 171 -3.12 16.05 6.04
C PRO A 171 -2.55 15.45 4.75
N PHE A 172 -1.24 15.33 4.70
CA PHE A 172 -0.48 14.64 3.66
C PHE A 172 0.38 13.54 4.27
N ALA A 173 0.61 12.48 3.51
CA ALA A 173 1.62 11.47 3.81
C ALA A 173 2.59 11.33 2.63
N GLU A 174 3.89 11.27 2.91
CA GLU A 174 4.91 10.88 1.96
C GLU A 174 5.23 9.40 2.16
N THR A 175 5.25 8.66 1.04
CA THR A 175 5.50 7.23 1.03
C THR A 175 6.57 6.86 0.03
N GLU A 176 7.37 5.87 0.38
CA GLU A 176 8.24 5.13 -0.53
C GLU A 176 7.66 3.73 -0.71
N TYR A 177 7.87 3.14 -1.88
CA TYR A 177 7.43 1.77 -2.13
C TYR A 177 8.35 1.02 -3.09
N SER A 178 8.29 -0.30 -3.00
CA SER A 178 9.00 -1.20 -3.90
C SER A 178 8.20 -2.47 -4.15
N PHE A 179 8.35 -3.04 -5.34
CA PHE A 179 7.85 -4.37 -5.70
C PHE A 179 9.01 -5.20 -6.23
N GLN A 180 9.06 -6.48 -5.87
CA GLN A 180 10.11 -7.39 -6.31
C GLN A 180 9.62 -8.83 -6.39
N ASP A 181 10.25 -9.64 -7.23
CA ASP A 181 10.01 -11.09 -7.30
C ASP A 181 11.27 -11.91 -6.96
N ASN A 182 11.12 -13.24 -6.94
CA ASN A 182 12.22 -14.17 -6.70
C ASN A 182 13.20 -14.32 -7.88
N LYS A 183 12.86 -13.79 -9.06
CA LYS A 183 13.67 -13.81 -10.29
C LYS A 183 14.50 -12.53 -10.45
N GLY A 184 14.41 -11.58 -9.51
CA GLY A 184 15.14 -10.32 -9.51
C GLY A 184 14.40 -9.17 -10.18
N GLY A 185 13.13 -9.33 -10.57
CA GLY A 185 12.27 -8.23 -10.96
C GLY A 185 12.23 -7.16 -9.87
N LEU A 186 12.20 -5.89 -10.27
CA LEU A 186 12.24 -4.76 -9.34
C LEU A 186 11.57 -3.52 -9.93
N ALA A 187 10.67 -2.95 -9.14
CA ALA A 187 10.12 -1.61 -9.34
C ALA A 187 10.22 -0.85 -8.02
N VAL A 188 10.56 0.43 -8.08
CA VAL A 188 10.65 1.31 -6.91
C VAL A 188 9.94 2.61 -7.20
N GLY A 189 9.42 3.27 -6.18
CA GLY A 189 8.70 4.51 -6.37
C GLY A 189 8.46 5.27 -5.08
N SER A 190 7.84 6.43 -5.24
CA SER A 190 7.33 7.21 -4.12
C SER A 190 6.00 7.83 -4.48
N ALA A 191 5.17 8.02 -3.46
CA ALA A 191 3.88 8.67 -3.59
C ALA A 191 3.70 9.71 -2.50
N ARG A 192 2.83 10.66 -2.79
CA ARG A 192 2.28 11.61 -1.84
C ARG A 192 0.78 11.45 -1.85
N THR A 193 0.21 11.11 -0.71
CA THR A 193 -1.23 11.03 -0.53
C THR A 193 -1.73 12.21 0.28
N VAL A 194 -3.00 12.54 0.08
CA VAL A 194 -3.71 13.60 0.82
C VAL A 194 -5.00 13.01 1.38
N MET A 195 -5.36 13.40 2.60
CA MET A 195 -6.56 12.94 3.27
C MET A 195 -7.57 14.07 3.42
N PHE A 196 -8.75 13.94 2.81
CA PHE A 196 -9.83 14.92 2.90
C PHE A 196 -10.68 14.72 4.16
N VAL A 197 -10.16 15.19 5.29
CA VAL A 197 -10.80 15.04 6.61
C VAL A 197 -12.13 15.78 6.76
N GLN A 198 -12.37 16.78 5.93
CA GLN A 198 -13.63 17.54 5.91
C GLN A 198 -14.86 16.69 5.60
N ASN A 199 -14.70 15.58 4.88
CA ASN A 199 -15.78 14.65 4.57
C ASN A 199 -15.95 13.55 5.65
N LEU A 200 -15.02 13.45 6.60
CA LEU A 200 -15.04 12.48 7.70
C LEU A 200 -15.87 12.96 8.89
N LYS A 201 -16.12 14.26 8.99
CA LYS A 201 -17.05 14.85 9.96
C LYS A 201 -18.47 14.66 9.42
N ASP A 202 -19.31 13.97 10.18
CA ASP A 202 -20.76 13.95 9.97
C ASP A 202 -21.40 15.25 10.48
#